data_AF-A0A538I5N0-F1
#
_entry.id   AF-A0A538I5N0-F1
#
_cell.length_a   1.000
_cell.length_b   1.000
_cell.length_c   1.000
_cell.angle_alpha   90.00
_cell.angle_beta   90.00
_cell.angle_gamma   90.00
#
_symmetry.space_group_name_H-M   'P 1'
#
loop_
_entity.id
_entity.type
_entity.pdbx_description
1 polymer ?
#
loop_
_entity_poly.entity_id
_entity_poly.type
_entity_poly.pdbx_seq_one_letter_code
_entity_poly.pdbx_strand_id
1 'polypeptide(L)' 'MTLDPCERCEELLQEFLDRTLTDAEWREAESHLAGCDYCRRRYRFEETLRRYVKLSAVERMPPGLMSKLEELRGLDAMA' A
#
# COMPACT_ATOMS: atom_id res chain seq x y z
N MET A 1 -7.26 -1.44 -29.59
CA MET A 1 -5.80 -1.38 -29.40
C MET A 1 -5.50 -2.36 -28.29
N THR A 2 -4.69 -3.38 -28.55
CA THR A 2 -4.25 -4.32 -27.51
C THR A 2 -3.09 -3.64 -26.78
N LEU A 3 -3.30 -3.22 -25.54
CA LEU A 3 -2.24 -2.74 -24.66
C LEU A 3 -1.15 -3.82 -24.55
N ASP A 4 0.11 -3.40 -24.44
CA ASP A 4 1.19 -4.35 -24.18
C ASP A 4 0.88 -5.09 -22.86
N PRO A 5 1.03 -6.42 -22.77
CA PRO A 5 0.76 -7.16 -21.55
C PRO A 5 1.56 -6.63 -20.33
N CYS A 6 2.74 -6.05 -20.55
CA CYS A 6 3.53 -5.40 -19.51
C CYS A 6 2.90 -4.07 -19.08
N GLU A 7 2.42 -3.24 -20.01
CA GLU A 7 1.70 -2.00 -19.68
C GLU A 7 0.46 -2.30 -18.84
N ARG A 8 -0.31 -3.31 -19.23
CA ARG A 8 -1.48 -3.75 -18.46
C ARG A 8 -1.11 -4.26 -17.07
N CYS A 9 -0.02 -5.03 -16.96
CA CYS A 9 0.48 -5.49 -15.68
C CYS A 9 0.96 -4.33 -14.79
N GLU A 10 1.54 -3.28 -15.37
CA GLU A 10 1.96 -2.08 -14.64
C GLU A 10 0.77 -1.28 -14.11
N GLU A 11 -0.33 -1.19 -14.87
CA GLU A 11 -1.59 -0.58 -14.40
C GLU A 11 -2.16 -1.32 -13.17
N LEU A 12 -2.21 -2.65 -13.23
CA LEU A 12 -2.78 -3.49 -12.17
C LEU A 12 -1.89 -3.67 -10.94
N LEU A 13 -0.62 -3.27 -11.02
CA LEU A 13 0.40 -3.63 -10.02
C LEU A 13 0.10 -3.06 -8.63
N GLN A 14 -0.46 -1.85 -8.56
CA GLN A 14 -0.75 -1.20 -7.29
C GLN A 14 -1.92 -1.90 -6.59
N GLU A 15 -3.05 -2.11 -7.27
CA GLU A 15 -4.19 -2.85 -6.71
C GLU A 15 -3.83 -4.32 -6.40
N PHE A 16 -2.93 -4.93 -7.18
CA PHE A 16 -2.40 -6.26 -6.88
C PHE A 16 -1.65 -6.28 -5.54
N LEU A 17 -0.79 -5.29 -5.28
CA LEU A 17 -0.08 -5.14 -4.01
C LEU A 17 -1.02 -4.81 -2.84
N ASP A 18 -2.08 -4.04 -3.11
CA ASP A 18 -3.09 -3.66 -2.13
C ASP A 18 -4.17 -4.74 -1.90
N ARG A 19 -4.16 -5.81 -2.71
CA ARG A 19 -5.13 -6.91 -2.70
C ARG A 19 -6.57 -6.45 -2.93
N THR A 20 -6.74 -5.47 -3.80
CA THR A 20 -8.05 -4.87 -4.13
C THR A 20 -8.57 -5.26 -5.52
N LEU A 21 -7.81 -6.06 -6.27
CA LEU A 21 -8.22 -6.58 -7.57
C LEU A 21 -9.38 -7.57 -7.47
N THR A 22 -10.14 -7.69 -8.57
CA THR A 22 -11.07 -8.80 -8.76
C THR A 22 -10.30 -10.10 -9.01
N ASP A 23 -10.95 -11.26 -8.80
CA ASP A 23 -10.34 -12.57 -9.06
C ASP A 23 -9.85 -12.74 -10.50
N ALA A 24 -10.52 -12.10 -11.47
CA ALA A 24 -10.12 -12.14 -12.88
C ALA A 24 -8.81 -11.39 -13.11
N GLU A 25 -8.73 -10.15 -12.61
CA GLU A 25 -7.54 -9.30 -12.73
C GLU A 25 -6.37 -9.86 -11.92
N TRP A 26 -6.64 -10.44 -10.77
CA TRP A 26 -5.62 -11.11 -9.96
C TRP A 26 -4.94 -12.23 -10.76
N ARG A 27 -5.73 -13.12 -11.38
CA ARG A 27 -5.19 -14.22 -12.21
C ARG A 27 -4.43 -13.71 -13.42
N GLU A 28 -4.89 -12.61 -14.03
CA GLU A 28 -4.20 -11.96 -15.14
C GLU A 28 -2.82 -11.47 -14.73
N ALA A 29 -2.74 -10.68 -13.66
CA ALA A 29 -1.49 -10.15 -13.13
C ALA A 29 -0.56 -11.27 -12.65
N GLU A 30 -1.07 -12.26 -11.93
CA GLU A 30 -0.32 -13.42 -11.45
C GLU A 30 0.30 -14.23 -12.60
N SER A 31 -0.50 -14.50 -13.64
CA SER A 31 -0.03 -15.21 -14.85
C SER A 31 1.11 -14.44 -15.54
N HIS A 32 0.96 -13.12 -15.69
CA HIS A 32 2.01 -12.31 -16.31
C HIS A 32 3.29 -12.26 -15.45
N LEU A 33 3.16 -12.04 -14.14
CA LEU A 33 4.30 -12.00 -13.21
C LEU A 33 5.04 -13.35 -13.13
N ALA A 34 4.35 -14.47 -13.36
CA ALA A 34 4.96 -15.79 -13.43
C ALA A 34 5.84 -15.98 -14.68
N GLY A 35 5.53 -15.30 -15.79
CA GLY A 35 6.24 -15.43 -17.07
C GLY A 35 7.18 -14.28 -17.44
N CYS A 36 7.04 -13.10 -16.82
CA CYS A 36 7.77 -11.89 -17.21
C CYS A 36 8.79 -11.44 -16.16
N ASP A 37 10.08 -11.54 -16.49
CA ASP A 37 11.16 -11.12 -15.58
C ASP A 37 11.19 -9.61 -15.32
N TYR A 38 10.84 -8.80 -16.32
CA TYR A 38 10.80 -7.34 -16.19
C TYR A 38 9.75 -6.91 -15.14
N CYS A 39 8.50 -7.34 -15.30
CA CYS A 39 7.43 -7.02 -14.36
C CYS A 39 7.68 -7.63 -12.97
N ARG A 40 8.27 -8.83 -12.89
CA ARG A 40 8.65 -9.44 -11.60
C ARG A 40 9.67 -8.64 -10.82
N ARG A 41 10.66 -8.02 -11.48
CA ARG A 41 11.63 -7.12 -10.83
C ARG A 41 10.95 -5.88 -10.27
N ARG A 42 10.02 -5.28 -11.01
CA ARG A 42 9.24 -4.12 -10.56
C ARG A 42 8.37 -4.46 -9.35
N TYR A 43 7.65 -5.58 -9.41
CA TYR A 43 6.88 -6.08 -8.28
C TYR A 43 7.73 -6.21 -7.00
N ARG A 44 8.92 -6.85 -7.10
CA ARG A 44 9.82 -7.00 -5.95
C ARG A 44 10.32 -5.67 -5.40
N PHE A 45 10.60 -4.71 -6.29
CA PHE A 45 11.01 -3.37 -5.89
C PHE A 45 9.90 -2.68 -5.08
N GLU A 46 8.68 -2.65 -5.62
CA GLU A 46 7.51 -2.04 -4.98
C GLU A 46 7.17 -2.71 -3.64
N GLU A 47 7.15 -4.04 -3.59
CA GLU A 47 6.92 -4.80 -2.35
C GLU A 47 7.96 -4.44 -1.27
N THR A 48 9.24 -4.39 -1.66
CA THR A 48 10.34 -4.03 -0.76
C THR A 48 10.22 -2.59 -0.29
N LEU A 49 9.89 -1.66 -1.19
CA LEU A 49 9.70 -0.24 -0.87
C LEU A 49 8.55 -0.05 0.12
N ARG A 50 7.41 -0.69 -0.10
CA ARG A 50 6.25 -0.65 0.80
C ARG A 50 6.60 -1.13 2.21
N ARG A 51 7.44 -2.16 2.33
CA ARG A 51 7.96 -2.62 3.63
C ARG A 51 8.81 -1.52 4.30
N TYR A 52 9.70 -0.87 3.57
CA TYR A 52 10.51 0.22 4.13
C TYR A 52 9.67 1.43 4.55
N VAL A 53 8.74 1.87 3.71
CA VAL A 53 7.81 2.96 4.04
C VAL A 53 7.04 2.64 5.32
N LYS A 54 6.52 1.42 5.45
CA LYS A 54 5.80 0.99 6.65
C LYS A 54 6.65 1.07 7.92
N LEU A 55 7.95 0.78 7.84
CA LEU A 55 8.86 0.87 8.98
C LEU A 55 9.20 2.32 9.33
N SER A 56 9.42 3.16 8.31
CA SER A 56 9.83 4.55 8.49
C SER A 56 8.67 5.48 8.86
N ALA A 57 7.45 5.17 8.43
CA ALA A 57 6.26 5.96 8.71
C ALA A 57 5.67 5.73 10.12
N VAL A 58 6.33 4.93 10.96
CA VAL A 58 5.93 4.77 12.37
C VAL A 58 6.39 5.97 13.17
N GLU A 59 5.48 6.93 13.34
CA GLU A 59 5.66 8.04 14.26
C GLU A 59 5.24 7.63 15.68
N ARG A 60 6.11 7.86 16.66
CA ARG A 60 5.74 7.67 18.06
C ARG A 60 4.88 8.84 18.51
N MET A 61 3.90 8.55 19.36
CA MET A 61 3.15 9.59 20.04
C MET A 61 4.11 10.53 20.81
N PRO A 62 4.05 11.85 20.55
CA PRO A 62 4.85 12.81 21.29
C PRO A 62 4.57 12.74 22.80
N PRO A 63 5.58 12.92 23.65
CA PRO A 63 5.38 12.94 25.10
C PRO A 63 4.39 14.05 25.48
N GLY A 64 3.45 13.73 26.37
CA GLY A 64 2.43 14.68 26.83
C GLY A 64 1.22 14.87 25.91
N LEU A 65 1.19 14.28 24.70
CA LEU A 65 0.05 14.41 23.80
C LEU A 65 -1.22 13.78 24.38
N MET A 66 -1.14 12.59 25.02
CA MET A 66 -2.30 11.98 25.70
C MET A 66 -2.85 12.87 26.80
N SER A 67 -1.98 13.42 27.65
CA SER A 67 -2.38 14.31 28.73
C SER A 67 -3.09 15.55 28.19
N LYS A 68 -2.63 16.10 27.05
CA LYS A 68 -3.31 17.23 26.41
C LYS A 68 -4.68 16.84 25.82
N LEU A 69 -4.78 15.66 25.23
CA LEU A 69 -6.06 15.14 24.71
C LEU A 69 -7.08 14.89 25.84
N GLU A 70 -6.62 14.38 26.99
CA GLU A 70 -7.46 14.17 28.18
C GLU A 70 -7.95 15.51 28.76
N GLU A 71 -7.07 16.51 28.87
CA GLU A 71 -7.42 17.87 29.28
C GLU A 71 -8.52 18.47 28.40
N LEU A 72 -8.36 18.39 27.07
CA LEU A 72 -9.33 18.92 26.11
C LEU A 72 -10.68 18.19 26.17
N ARG A 73 -10.68 16.86 26.32
CA ARG A 73 -11.92 16.08 26.51
C ARG A 73 -12.63 16.40 27.82
N GLY A 74 -11.87 16.73 28.86
CA GLY A 74 -12.41 17.17 30.15
C GLY A 74 -13.00 18.58 30.10
N LEU A 75 -12.45 19.46 29.24
CA LEU A 75 -12.96 20.82 29.03
C LEU A 75 -14.33 20.84 28.34
N ASP A 76 -14.61 19.91 27.41
CA ASP A 76 -15.93 19.78 26.76
C ASP A 76 -17.03 19.20 27.68
N ALA A 77 -16.67 18.60 28.83
CA ALA A 77 -17.65 18.07 29.79
C ALA A 77 -18.21 19.14 30.75
N MET A 78 -17.69 20.37 30.71
CA MET A 78 -18.07 21.49 31.58
C MET A 78 -18.57 22.73 30.82
N ALA A 79 -18.91 22.61 29.53
CA ALA A 79 -19.61 23.62 28.73
C ALA A 79 -21.00 23.09 28.30
#